data_AF-A0A2A5XNC6-F1
#
_entry.id   AF-A0A2A5XNC6-F1
#
_cell.length_a   1.000
_cell.length_b   1.000
_cell.length_c   1.000
_cell.angle_alpha   90.00
_cell.angle_beta   90.00
_cell.angle_gamma   90.00
#
_symmetry.space_group_name_H-M   'P 1'
#
loop_
_entity.id
_entity.type
_entity.pdbx_description
1 polymer ?
#
loop_
_entity_poly.entity_id
_entity_poly.type
_entity_poly.pdbx_seq_one_letter_code
_entity_poly.pdbx_strand_id
1 'polypeptide(L)' 'MLFHLVSKTKKELKLLKNKKYSFCTCGLSEKLPFCDNNHREHNLKNKTNYKSLKIIPDKDIEVKVTSSTWKN' A
#
# COMPACT_ATOMS: atom_id res chain seq x y z
N MET A 1 17.03 -2.29 -25.60
CA MET A 1 16.68 -2.27 -24.16
C MET A 1 15.88 -0.99 -23.91
N LEU A 2 14.56 -1.03 -24.15
CA LEU A 2 13.72 0.16 -24.11
C LEU A 2 13.44 0.51 -22.64
N PHE A 3 14.02 1.62 -22.17
CA PHE A 3 13.71 2.22 -20.88
C PHE A 3 12.22 2.60 -20.88
N HIS A 4 11.37 1.70 -20.40
CA HIS A 4 9.99 2.04 -20.12
C HIS A 4 10.01 3.01 -18.94
N LEU A 5 9.86 4.29 -19.24
CA LEU A 5 9.49 5.34 -18.30
C LEU A 5 8.13 4.97 -17.70
N VAL A 6 8.13 4.06 -16.72
CA VAL A 6 6.95 3.80 -15.90
C VAL A 6 6.76 5.06 -15.05
N SER A 7 5.80 5.90 -15.45
CA SER A 7 5.29 6.99 -14.63
C SER A 7 4.78 6.40 -13.32
N LYS A 8 5.64 6.36 -12.31
CA LYS A 8 5.32 5.85 -10.97
C LYS A 8 4.48 6.91 -10.27
N THR A 9 3.17 6.71 -10.22
CA THR A 9 2.28 7.61 -9.48
C THR A 9 2.70 7.67 -8.02
N LYS A 10 3.07 8.86 -7.57
CA LYS A 10 3.42 9.14 -6.17
C LYS A 10 2.14 9.57 -5.45
N LYS A 11 1.80 8.90 -4.36
CA LYS A 11 0.72 9.36 -3.46
C LYS A 11 1.36 10.08 -2.28
N GLU A 12 0.94 11.31 -2.06
CA GLU A 12 1.35 12.11 -0.90
C GLU A 12 0.32 11.91 0.21
N LEU A 13 0.77 11.49 1.39
CA LEU A 13 -0.09 11.14 2.52
C LEU A 13 0.35 11.90 3.76
N LYS A 14 -0.61 12.45 4.50
CA LYS A 14 -0.42 12.94 5.86
C LYS A 14 -0.81 11.86 6.86
N LEU A 15 0.15 11.35 7.61
CA LEU A 15 -0.06 10.39 8.68
C LEU A 15 0.03 11.10 10.04
N LEU A 16 -0.97 10.91 10.89
CA LEU A 16 -1.07 11.57 12.18
C LEU A 16 -0.38 10.73 13.27
N LYS A 17 0.22 11.42 14.24
CA LYS A 17 0.83 10.84 15.43
C LYS A 17 -0.12 9.85 16.12
N ASN A 18 0.42 8.72 16.57
CA ASN A 18 -0.26 7.67 17.31
C ASN A 18 -1.46 7.02 16.59
N LYS A 19 -1.74 7.39 15.33
CA LYS A 19 -2.80 6.76 14.54
C LYS A 19 -2.24 5.54 13.81
N LYS A 20 -2.95 4.41 13.92
CA LYS A 20 -2.59 3.15 13.26
C LYS A 20 -3.11 3.14 11.83
N TYR A 21 -2.20 3.03 10.88
CA TYR A 21 -2.48 2.87 9.46
C TYR A 21 -2.17 1.45 9.01
N SER A 22 -2.96 0.93 8.08
CA SER A 22 -2.81 -0.40 7.50
C SER A 22 -2.50 -0.25 6.02
N PHE A 23 -1.27 -0.53 5.61
CA PHE A 23 -0.82 -0.42 4.22
C PHE A 23 -0.95 -1.74 3.48
N CYS A 24 -1.36 -1.65 2.23
CA CYS A 24 -1.48 -2.80 1.34
C CYS A 24 -0.10 -3.22 0.84
N THR A 25 0.16 -4.52 0.90
CA THR A 25 1.40 -5.16 0.41
C THR A 25 1.12 -6.19 -0.69
N CYS A 26 -0.14 -6.59 -0.91
CA CYS A 26 -0.52 -7.57 -1.94
C CYS A 26 -0.89 -6.94 -3.28
N GLY A 27 -1.14 -5.62 -3.34
CA GLY A 27 -1.57 -4.92 -4.55
C GLY A 27 -3.05 -5.14 -4.96
N LEU A 28 -3.85 -5.83 -4.16
CA LEU A 28 -5.26 -6.18 -4.48
C LEU A 28 -6.30 -5.24 -3.86
N SER A 29 -5.86 -4.23 -3.10
CA SER A 29 -6.78 -3.30 -2.45
C SER A 29 -7.39 -2.36 -3.47
N GLU A 30 -8.66 -2.01 -3.30
CA GLU A 30 -9.34 -0.95 -4.05
C GLU A 30 -9.04 0.44 -3.45
N LYS A 31 -8.49 0.46 -2.23
CA LYS A 31 -8.19 1.68 -1.47
C LYS A 31 -6.68 1.92 -1.34
N LEU A 32 -5.91 1.53 -2.36
CA LEU A 32 -4.46 1.76 -2.39
C LEU A 32 -4.15 3.23 -2.08
N PRO A 33 -3.22 3.52 -1.14
CA PRO A 33 -2.17 2.63 -0.65
C PRO A 33 -2.56 1.81 0.59
N PHE A 34 -3.76 2.02 1.13
CA PHE A 34 -4.24 1.36 2.33
C PHE A 34 -4.77 -0.04 2.04
N CYS A 35 -4.73 -0.91 3.03
CA CYS A 35 -5.28 -2.26 2.96
C CYS A 35 -6.75 -2.28 3.38
N ASP A 36 -7.58 -2.88 2.55
CA ASP A 36 -9.03 -3.11 2.74
C ASP A 36 -9.40 -4.57 3.10
N ASN A 37 -8.40 -5.44 3.23
CA ASN A 37 -8.49 -6.88 3.54
C ASN A 37 -8.79 -7.82 2.35
N ASN A 38 -8.79 -7.34 1.10
CA ASN A 38 -8.94 -8.22 -0.09
C ASN A 38 -7.92 -9.36 -0.15
N HIS A 39 -6.75 -9.17 0.48
CA HIS A 39 -5.74 -10.22 0.61
C HIS A 39 -6.23 -11.48 1.35
N ARG A 40 -7.25 -11.39 2.20
CA ARG A 40 -7.73 -12.55 2.97
C ARG A 40 -8.38 -13.59 2.07
N GLU A 41 -9.29 -13.15 1.20
CA GLU A 41 -9.93 -14.02 0.22
C GLU A 41 -8.91 -14.56 -0.79
N HIS A 42 -7.99 -13.69 -1.26
CA HIS A 42 -6.92 -14.10 -2.15
C HIS A 42 -6.00 -15.16 -1.52
N ASN A 43 -5.63 -15.00 -0.24
CA ASN A 43 -4.85 -15.97 0.51
C ASN A 43 -5.55 -17.33 0.57
N LEU A 44 -6.86 -17.34 0.84
CA LEU A 44 -7.64 -18.57 0.90
C LEU A 44 -7.68 -19.29 -0.46
N LYS A 45 -7.93 -18.55 -1.55
CA LYS A 45 -8.01 -19.12 -2.90
C LYS A 45 -6.67 -19.61 -3.44
N ASN A 46 -5.59 -18.87 -3.16
CA ASN A 46 -4.29 -19.08 -3.79
C ASN A 46 -3.24 -19.70 -2.86
N LYS A 47 -3.63 -20.08 -1.64
CA LYS A 47 -2.72 -20.61 -0.60
C LYS A 47 -1.52 -19.69 -0.33
N THR A 48 -1.75 -18.38 -0.37
CA THR A 48 -0.74 -17.35 -0.05
C THR A 48 -0.94 -16.81 1.37
N ASN A 49 0.01 -15.99 1.86
CA ASN A 49 -0.04 -15.43 3.21
C ASN A 49 0.29 -13.94 3.25
N TYR A 50 -0.26 -13.16 2.32
CA TYR A 50 -0.09 -11.70 2.34
C TYR A 50 -0.70 -11.11 3.61
N LYS A 51 0.01 -10.14 4.23
CA LYS A 51 -0.42 -9.39 5.40
C LYS A 51 -0.18 -7.91 5.19
N SER A 52 -1.08 -7.07 5.72
CA SER A 52 -0.89 -5.62 5.71
C SER A 52 0.30 -5.18 6.59
N LEU A 53 1.04 -4.17 6.15
CA LEU A 53 2.02 -3.47 6.99
C LEU A 53 1.29 -2.49 7.91
N LYS A 54 1.61 -2.49 9.21
CA LYS A 54 1.05 -1.53 10.17
C LYS A 54 2.06 -0.42 10.42
N ILE A 55 1.64 0.83 10.24
CA ILE A 55 2.46 2.01 10.51
C ILE A 55 1.75 2.83 11.58
N ILE A 56 2.49 3.20 12.63
CA ILE A 56 2.02 4.04 13.73
C ILE A 56 3.08 5.14 13.90
N PRO A 57 2.84 6.35 13.38
CA PRO A 57 3.81 7.44 13.49
C PRO A 57 3.96 7.91 14.95
N ASP A 58 5.18 8.24 15.35
CA ASP A 58 5.52 8.88 16.62
C ASP A 58 5.27 10.40 16.62
N LYS A 59 5.13 10.98 15.42
CA LYS A 59 4.76 12.37 15.14
C LYS A 59 3.96 12.47 13.85
N ASP A 60 3.30 13.60 13.64
CA ASP A 60 2.68 13.91 12.35
C ASP A 60 3.76 13.94 11.27
N ILE A 61 3.54 13.20 10.18
CA ILE A 61 4.50 13.04 9.10
C ILE A 61 3.80 13.03 7.74
N GLU A 62 4.41 13.72 6.79
CA GLU A 62 4.05 13.63 5.38
C GLU A 62 4.98 12.65 4.69
N VAL A 63 4.40 11.67 3.99
CA VAL A 63 5.15 10.65 3.27
C VAL A 63 4.69 10.59 1.83
N LYS A 64 5.67 10.45 0.92
CA LYS A 64 5.39 10.16 -0.49
C LYS A 64 5.64 8.68 -0.70
N VAL A 65 4.60 7.95 -1.07
CA VAL A 65 4.66 6.49 -1.28
C VAL A 65 4.37 6.15 -2.73
N THR A 66 4.98 5.07 -3.20
CA THR A 66 4.77 4.54 -4.54
C THR A 66 4.94 3.01 -4.54
N SER A 67 4.27 2.34 -5.48
CA SER A 67 4.45 0.92 -5.76
C SER A 67 4.37 0.72 -7.27
N SER A 68 5.12 -0.23 -7.81
CA SER A 68 5.05 -0.62 -9.22
C SER A 68 3.67 -1.13 -9.63
N THR A 69 2.85 -1.58 -8.69
CA THR A 69 1.52 -2.15 -8.92
C THR A 69 0.37 -1.16 -8.79
N TRP A 70 0.63 0.06 -8.31
CA TRP A 70 -0.42 1.07 -8.19
C TRP A 70 -0.55 1.79 -9.53
N LYS A 71 -1.55 1.37 -10.31
CA LYS A 71 -1.90 2.02 -11.57
C LYS A 71 -2.70 3.31 -11.28
N ASN A 72 -2.61 4.26 -12.22
CA ASN A 72 -3.53 5.39 -12.30
C ASN A 72 -4.94 4.91 -12.62
#